data_AF-D3JH85-F1
#
_entry.id   AF-D3JH85-F1
#
_cell.length_a   1.000
_cell.length_b   1.000
_cell.length_c   1.000
_cell.angle_alpha   90.00
_cell.angle_beta   90.00
_cell.angle_gamma   90.00
#
_symmetry.space_group_name_H-M   'P 1'
#
loop_
_entity.id
_entity.type
_entity.pdbx_description
1 polymer ?
#
loop_
_entity_poly.entity_id
_entity_poly.type
_entity_poly.pdbx_seq_one_letter_code
_entity_poly.pdbx_strand_id
1 'polypeptide(L)'
;QQIAFAHRFGQLEDHPVAGSDPDHPGLVCIYKDLDSPPDFYENAWHCDATWRDCPPMGAVLRYIEGPEVGGDTMWANMAKAYADLPDHIKVAIDGLHARHSIEASFGARMPIEKRHALKAQFPDAEHPVVRTHPETGEKILFVNAFTTHFTDYHTPDNVRYGQDYAPGGANLLHYLIGRAAIPEYQVRWRWEPNSVAIWDNRCV
;
A
#
# COMPACT_ATOMS: atom_id res chain seq x y z
N GLN A 1 9.90 -22.60 11.11
CA GLN A 1 11.11 -21.98 10.53
C GLN A 1 10.83 -20.58 9.98
N GLN A 2 9.87 -20.40 9.07
CA GLN A 2 9.50 -19.09 8.52
C GLN A 2 9.17 -18.03 9.59
N ILE A 3 8.34 -18.37 10.58
CA ILE A 3 7.99 -17.48 11.71
C ILE A 3 9.24 -17.02 12.47
N ALA A 4 10.12 -17.96 12.84
CA ALA A 4 11.36 -17.66 13.54
C ALA A 4 12.30 -16.77 12.71
N PHE A 5 12.30 -16.91 11.38
CA PHE A 5 13.04 -16.04 10.47
C PHE A 5 12.44 -14.63 10.43
N ALA A 6 11.12 -14.50 10.25
CA ALA A 6 10.45 -13.21 10.23
C ALA A 6 10.60 -12.44 11.56
N HIS A 7 10.62 -13.15 12.69
CA HIS A 7 10.91 -12.56 14.01
C HIS A 7 12.29 -11.91 14.15
N ARG A 8 13.22 -12.16 13.23
CA ARG A 8 14.53 -11.47 13.21
C ARG A 8 14.40 -10.01 12.79
N PHE A 9 13.31 -9.64 12.10
CA PHE A 9 13.03 -8.27 11.67
C PHE A 9 12.17 -7.48 12.66
N GLY A 10 11.29 -8.16 13.41
CA GLY A 10 10.43 -7.50 14.39
C GLY A 10 9.36 -8.41 14.98
N GLN A 11 8.44 -7.81 15.75
CA GLN A 11 7.24 -8.50 16.22
C GLN A 11 6.30 -8.75 15.04
N LEU A 12 5.71 -9.95 14.97
CA LEU A 12 4.74 -10.29 13.92
C LEU A 12 3.37 -9.73 14.27
N GLU A 13 2.65 -9.28 13.25
CA GLU A 13 1.27 -8.82 13.37
C GLU A 13 0.31 -9.95 12.98
N ASP A 14 -0.78 -10.06 13.74
CA ASP A 14 -1.94 -10.82 13.28
C ASP A 14 -2.74 -9.96 12.29
N HIS A 15 -3.03 -10.51 11.10
CA HIS A 15 -3.72 -9.75 10.08
C HIS A 15 -5.21 -9.58 10.46
N PRO A 16 -5.72 -8.34 10.54
CA PRO A 16 -7.06 -8.06 11.07
C PRO A 16 -8.21 -8.65 10.24
N VAL A 17 -8.00 -8.79 8.93
CA VAL A 17 -9.03 -9.27 7.98
C VAL A 17 -8.92 -10.77 7.71
N ALA A 18 -7.74 -11.25 7.31
CA ALA A 18 -7.51 -12.67 7.00
C ALA A 18 -7.38 -13.58 8.24
N GLY A 19 -7.03 -13.02 9.41
CA GLY A 19 -6.70 -13.81 10.59
C GLY A 19 -5.33 -14.48 10.48
N SER A 20 -4.93 -15.17 11.55
CA SER A 20 -3.69 -15.95 11.61
C SER A 20 -4.01 -17.43 11.73
N ASP A 21 -3.04 -18.27 11.36
CA ASP A 21 -3.09 -19.70 11.57
C ASP A 21 -3.31 -20.02 13.06
N PRO A 22 -4.28 -20.88 13.42
CA PRO A 22 -4.63 -21.15 14.82
C PRO A 22 -3.47 -21.70 15.65
N ASP A 23 -2.58 -22.49 15.04
CA ASP A 23 -1.44 -23.12 15.71
C ASP A 23 -0.18 -22.24 15.63
N HIS A 24 -0.22 -21.22 14.78
CA HIS A 24 0.92 -20.36 14.44
C HIS A 24 0.53 -18.88 14.36
N PRO A 25 0.31 -18.19 15.49
CA PRO A 25 0.05 -16.75 15.52
C PRO A 25 1.13 -15.94 14.77
N GLY A 26 0.73 -14.90 14.05
CA GLY A 26 1.58 -14.12 13.14
C GLY A 26 1.85 -14.77 11.78
N LEU A 27 1.33 -15.97 11.49
CA LEU A 27 1.33 -16.56 10.16
C LEU A 27 -0.04 -16.41 9.51
N VAL A 28 -0.11 -15.78 8.34
CA VAL A 28 -1.34 -15.68 7.56
C VAL A 28 -1.27 -16.67 6.40
N CYS A 29 -2.29 -17.52 6.29
CA CYS A 29 -2.41 -18.52 5.24
C CYS A 29 -3.28 -17.98 4.09
N ILE A 30 -2.70 -17.76 2.92
CA ILE A 30 -3.40 -17.27 1.73
C ILE A 30 -3.61 -18.44 0.77
N TYR A 31 -4.79 -19.05 0.82
CA TYR A 31 -5.19 -20.14 -0.06
C TYR A 31 -6.34 -19.69 -0.95
N LYS A 32 -6.20 -19.91 -2.26
CA LYS A 32 -7.24 -19.65 -3.27
C LYS A 32 -7.40 -20.91 -4.13
N ASP A 33 -8.65 -21.34 -4.32
CA ASP A 33 -9.03 -22.46 -5.19
C ASP A 33 -9.91 -21.96 -6.35
N LEU A 34 -10.36 -22.87 -7.23
CA LEU A 34 -11.19 -22.52 -8.38
C LEU A 34 -12.60 -22.05 -8.01
N ASP A 35 -13.08 -22.42 -6.82
CA ASP A 35 -14.42 -22.08 -6.32
C ASP A 35 -14.40 -20.83 -5.43
N SER A 36 -13.21 -20.31 -5.14
CA SER A 36 -13.01 -19.09 -4.36
C SER A 36 -13.65 -17.91 -5.07
N PRO A 37 -14.36 -17.03 -4.34
CA PRO A 37 -14.93 -15.84 -4.95
C PRO A 37 -13.79 -15.00 -5.55
N PRO A 38 -14.02 -14.38 -6.72
CA PRO A 38 -12.98 -13.57 -7.34
C PRO A 38 -12.57 -12.43 -6.41
N ASP A 39 -11.26 -12.35 -6.17
CA ASP A 39 -10.64 -11.28 -5.41
C ASP A 39 -10.17 -10.18 -6.36
N PHE A 40 -10.42 -8.93 -5.98
CA PHE A 40 -10.21 -7.76 -6.85
C PHE A 40 -9.37 -6.67 -6.19
N TYR A 41 -8.80 -6.94 -5.01
CA TYR A 41 -8.14 -5.90 -4.21
C TYR A 41 -6.61 -5.97 -4.32
N GLU A 42 -6.05 -7.18 -4.35
CA GLU A 42 -4.59 -7.38 -4.37
C GLU A 42 -3.94 -7.00 -5.71
N ASN A 43 -4.70 -7.02 -6.81
CA ASN A 43 -4.20 -6.73 -8.16
C ASN A 43 -4.15 -5.22 -8.49
N ALA A 44 -3.78 -4.40 -7.50
CA ALA A 44 -3.56 -2.96 -7.62
C ALA A 44 -2.19 -2.58 -7.03
N TRP A 45 -1.59 -1.49 -7.51
CA TRP A 45 -0.37 -0.96 -6.91
C TRP A 45 -0.67 -0.40 -5.51
N HIS A 46 -0.20 -1.09 -4.49
CA HIS A 46 -0.42 -0.73 -3.09
C HIS A 46 0.80 -1.04 -2.23
N CYS A 47 0.92 -0.27 -1.15
CA CYS A 47 1.73 -0.63 0.01
C CYS A 47 0.78 -1.18 1.08
N ASP A 48 1.18 -2.27 1.72
CA ASP A 48 0.32 -3.06 2.60
C ASP A 48 -0.19 -2.22 3.76
N ALA A 49 -1.50 -2.32 4.00
CA ALA A 49 -2.21 -1.76 5.14
C ALA A 49 -1.89 -0.28 5.46
N THR A 50 -1.61 0.54 4.44
CA THR A 50 -1.42 1.99 4.62
C THR A 50 -2.64 2.74 5.14
N TRP A 51 -3.80 2.09 5.24
CA TRP A 51 -4.98 2.60 5.92
C TRP A 51 -4.91 2.47 7.46
N ARG A 52 -3.81 1.96 8.02
CA ARG A 52 -3.50 1.93 9.46
C ARG A 52 -2.54 3.04 9.85
N ASP A 53 -2.66 3.55 11.08
CA ASP A 53 -1.74 4.57 11.60
C ASP A 53 -0.26 4.13 11.61
N CYS A 54 -0.01 2.84 11.84
CA CYS A 54 1.31 2.22 11.75
C CYS A 54 1.26 1.05 10.76
N PRO A 55 1.49 1.29 9.46
CA PRO A 55 1.57 0.22 8.46
C PRO A 55 2.73 -0.72 8.75
N PRO A 56 2.64 -2.00 8.34
CA PRO A 56 3.66 -3.00 8.60
C PRO A 56 5.00 -2.61 7.97
N MET A 57 6.09 -3.01 8.63
CA MET A 57 7.47 -2.76 8.15
C MET A 57 7.75 -3.49 6.83
N GLY A 58 7.23 -4.70 6.67
CA GLY A 58 7.57 -5.59 5.57
C GLY A 58 6.87 -6.93 5.78
N ALA A 59 7.11 -7.86 4.85
CA ALA A 59 6.58 -9.20 4.95
C ALA A 59 7.56 -10.25 4.44
N VAL A 60 7.36 -11.48 4.90
CA VAL A 60 8.06 -12.68 4.43
C VAL A 60 7.01 -13.63 3.87
N LEU A 61 6.91 -13.68 2.55
CA LEU A 61 5.95 -14.53 1.85
C LEU A 61 6.65 -15.76 1.29
N ARG A 62 6.13 -16.94 1.62
CA ARG A 62 6.61 -18.22 1.08
C ARG A 62 5.55 -18.85 0.21
N TYR A 63 5.94 -19.21 -1.00
CA TYR A 63 5.09 -19.95 -1.92
C TYR A 63 5.11 -21.44 -1.60
N ILE A 64 3.95 -22.01 -1.31
CA ILE A 64 3.80 -23.43 -0.99
C ILE A 64 3.57 -24.22 -2.27
N GLU A 65 2.48 -23.93 -2.97
CA GLU A 65 2.07 -24.57 -4.21
C GLU A 65 1.13 -23.66 -5.00
N GLY A 66 0.90 -23.99 -6.28
CA GLY A 66 -0.04 -23.27 -7.15
C GLY A 66 0.14 -23.68 -8.62
N PRO A 67 -0.44 -22.90 -9.55
CA PRO A 67 -0.48 -23.27 -10.97
C PRO A 67 0.89 -23.16 -11.65
N GLU A 68 1.08 -23.90 -12.74
CA GLU A 68 2.33 -23.87 -13.53
C GLU A 68 2.61 -22.48 -14.14
N VAL A 69 1.55 -21.71 -14.45
CA VAL A 69 1.63 -20.37 -15.03
C VAL A 69 0.65 -19.41 -14.34
N GLY A 70 1.00 -18.13 -14.29
CA GLY A 70 0.19 -17.09 -13.67
C GLY A 70 0.48 -16.91 -12.18
N GLY A 71 -0.04 -15.83 -11.59
CA GLY A 71 0.16 -15.52 -10.16
C GLY A 71 1.48 -14.82 -9.83
N ASP A 72 2.15 -14.22 -10.82
CA ASP A 72 3.35 -13.41 -10.59
C ASP A 72 3.06 -12.24 -9.64
N THR A 73 4.06 -11.86 -8.84
CA THR A 73 4.01 -10.67 -7.99
C THR A 73 4.96 -9.61 -8.54
N MET A 74 4.55 -8.34 -8.43
CA MET A 74 5.36 -7.20 -8.86
C MET A 74 5.57 -6.25 -7.69
N TRP A 75 6.73 -5.60 -7.66
CA TRP A 75 7.07 -4.53 -6.71
C TRP A 75 7.56 -3.32 -7.48
N ALA A 76 7.34 -2.10 -6.95
CA ALA A 76 7.80 -0.86 -7.55
C ALA A 76 8.66 -0.06 -6.57
N ASN A 77 9.83 0.45 -6.98
CA ASN A 77 10.67 1.25 -6.10
C ASN A 77 10.13 2.68 -5.95
N MET A 78 9.47 2.96 -4.83
CA MET A 78 8.85 4.26 -4.56
C MET A 78 9.83 5.34 -4.09
N ALA A 79 11.05 4.96 -3.68
CA ALA A 79 12.16 5.90 -3.48
C ALA A 79 12.64 6.46 -4.83
N LYS A 80 12.83 5.58 -5.83
CA LYS A 80 13.20 5.97 -7.19
C LYS A 80 12.09 6.78 -7.85
N ALA A 81 10.83 6.39 -7.64
CA ALA A 81 9.68 7.13 -8.14
C ALA A 81 9.66 8.57 -7.64
N TYR A 82 10.00 8.81 -6.35
CA TYR A 82 10.16 10.16 -5.80
C TYR A 82 11.38 10.89 -6.38
N ALA A 83 12.54 10.23 -6.41
CA ALA A 83 13.80 10.84 -6.87
C ALA A 83 13.70 11.39 -8.31
N ASP A 84 12.92 10.73 -9.17
CA ASP A 84 12.71 11.11 -10.56
C ASP A 84 11.61 12.14 -10.79
N LEU A 85 10.88 12.56 -9.74
CA LEU A 85 9.89 13.60 -9.89
C LEU A 85 10.56 14.91 -10.35
N PRO A 86 9.92 15.67 -11.25
CA PRO A 86 10.34 17.03 -11.56
C PRO A 86 10.39 17.88 -10.28
N ASP A 87 11.36 18.79 -10.19
CA ASP A 87 11.57 19.57 -8.96
C ASP A 87 10.34 20.39 -8.54
N HIS A 88 9.59 20.94 -9.50
CA HIS A 88 8.35 21.66 -9.20
C HIS A 88 7.27 20.78 -8.56
N ILE A 89 7.23 19.47 -8.89
CA ILE A 89 6.33 18.53 -8.24
C ILE A 89 6.83 18.22 -6.84
N LYS A 90 8.14 18.00 -6.65
CA LYS A 90 8.72 17.77 -5.32
C LYS A 90 8.41 18.92 -4.37
N VAL A 91 8.51 20.16 -4.84
CA VAL A 91 8.12 21.36 -4.09
C VAL A 91 6.62 21.36 -3.79
N ALA A 92 5.77 21.05 -4.77
CA ALA A 92 4.32 21.07 -4.60
C ALA A 92 3.79 20.03 -3.59
N ILE A 93 4.49 18.91 -3.43
CA ILE A 93 4.09 17.83 -2.51
C ILE A 93 4.84 17.84 -1.18
N ASP A 94 5.80 18.75 -1.01
CA ASP A 94 6.57 18.84 0.23
C ASP A 94 5.66 19.27 1.38
N GLY A 95 5.70 18.51 2.47
CA GLY A 95 4.85 18.74 3.63
C GLY A 95 3.37 18.34 3.49
N LEU A 96 2.90 17.90 2.31
CA LEU A 96 1.51 17.46 2.15
C LEU A 96 1.23 16.13 2.88
N HIS A 97 -0.01 15.99 3.34
CA HIS A 97 -0.56 14.78 3.94
C HIS A 97 -1.76 14.25 3.14
N ALA A 98 -1.95 12.94 3.17
CA ALA A 98 -3.06 12.28 2.49
C ALA A 98 -3.70 11.19 3.36
N ARG A 99 -4.99 10.95 3.15
CA ARG A 99 -5.75 9.89 3.85
C ARG A 99 -5.82 8.60 3.07
N HIS A 100 -5.59 7.50 3.76
CA HIS A 100 -5.65 6.13 3.23
C HIS A 100 -6.83 5.40 3.86
N SER A 101 -7.66 4.75 3.03
CA SER A 101 -8.96 4.25 3.51
C SER A 101 -9.21 2.77 3.16
N ILE A 102 -9.45 1.97 4.20
CA ILE A 102 -10.00 0.62 4.05
C ILE A 102 -11.49 0.66 3.67
N GLU A 103 -12.22 1.70 4.09
CA GLU A 103 -13.63 1.89 3.79
C GLU A 103 -13.87 2.10 2.29
N ALA A 104 -13.04 2.93 1.65
CA ALA A 104 -13.13 3.22 0.22
C ALA A 104 -12.59 2.09 -0.68
N SER A 105 -11.93 1.09 -0.09
CA SER A 105 -11.36 -0.07 -0.80
C SER A 105 -12.14 -1.35 -0.47
N PHE A 106 -11.69 -2.13 0.51
CA PHE A 106 -12.34 -3.38 0.92
C PHE A 106 -13.80 -3.16 1.38
N GLY A 107 -14.05 -2.08 2.12
CA GLY A 107 -15.38 -1.72 2.62
C GLY A 107 -16.37 -1.31 1.53
N ALA A 108 -15.91 -0.90 0.35
CA ALA A 108 -16.76 -0.26 -0.66
C ALA A 108 -17.84 -1.19 -1.25
N ARG A 109 -17.60 -2.51 -1.20
CA ARG A 109 -18.56 -3.53 -1.68
C ARG A 109 -19.36 -4.19 -0.55
N MET A 110 -19.10 -3.83 0.70
CA MET A 110 -19.85 -4.35 1.85
C MET A 110 -21.23 -3.67 1.95
N PRO A 111 -22.22 -4.32 2.61
CA PRO A 111 -23.42 -3.64 3.05
C PRO A 111 -23.08 -2.38 3.85
N ILE A 112 -23.85 -1.30 3.67
CA ILE A 112 -23.55 0.03 4.23
C ILE A 112 -23.23 0.01 5.73
N GLU A 113 -23.98 -0.76 6.52
CA GLU A 113 -23.73 -0.89 7.96
C GLU A 113 -22.39 -1.55 8.29
N LYS A 114 -22.01 -2.60 7.54
CA LYS A 114 -20.71 -3.27 7.71
C LYS A 114 -19.57 -2.37 7.25
N ARG A 115 -19.76 -1.62 6.16
CA ARG A 115 -18.80 -0.61 5.68
C ARG A 115 -18.53 0.46 6.73
N HIS A 116 -19.58 1.03 7.33
CA HIS A 116 -19.44 2.04 8.37
C HIS A 116 -18.82 1.48 9.66
N ALA A 117 -19.19 0.25 10.06
CA ALA A 117 -18.54 -0.43 11.18
C ALA A 117 -17.02 -0.63 10.93
N LEU A 118 -16.64 -1.00 9.71
CA LEU A 118 -15.23 -1.12 9.31
C LEU A 118 -14.50 0.21 9.41
N LYS A 119 -15.11 1.32 8.94
CA LYS A 119 -14.55 2.67 9.09
C LYS A 119 -14.40 3.08 10.56
N ALA A 120 -15.38 2.76 11.40
CA ALA A 120 -15.33 3.07 12.82
C ALA A 120 -14.20 2.30 13.53
N GLN A 121 -13.96 1.06 13.12
CA GLN A 121 -12.86 0.23 13.64
C GLN A 121 -11.49 0.70 13.13
N PHE A 122 -11.41 1.12 11.86
CA PHE A 122 -10.20 1.59 11.20
C PHE A 122 -10.47 2.95 10.53
N PRO A 123 -10.40 4.06 11.31
CA PRO A 123 -10.51 5.40 10.75
C PRO A 123 -9.44 5.64 9.68
N ASP A 124 -9.75 6.44 8.67
CA ASP A 124 -8.82 6.68 7.56
C ASP A 124 -7.52 7.31 8.07
N ALA A 125 -6.42 6.55 8.03
CA ALA A 125 -5.12 6.99 8.51
C ALA A 125 -4.57 8.13 7.63
N GLU A 126 -3.92 9.10 8.26
CA GLU A 126 -3.30 10.23 7.58
C GLU A 126 -1.78 10.09 7.59
N HIS A 127 -1.15 10.22 6.42
CA HIS A 127 0.27 10.00 6.23
C HIS A 127 0.91 11.10 5.39
N PRO A 128 2.20 11.40 5.59
CA PRO A 128 2.93 12.31 4.72
C PRO A 128 3.02 11.73 3.30
N VAL A 129 2.74 12.54 2.30
CA VAL A 129 2.87 12.18 0.87
C VAL A 129 4.32 11.86 0.53
N VAL A 130 5.26 12.53 1.19
CA VAL A 130 6.69 12.25 1.13
C VAL A 130 7.16 11.72 2.48
N ARG A 131 7.27 10.40 2.59
CA ARG A 131 7.76 9.74 3.81
C ARG A 131 9.29 9.69 3.80
N THR A 132 9.92 9.81 4.97
CA THR A 132 11.36 9.53 5.11
C THR A 132 11.54 8.12 5.64
N HIS A 133 12.31 7.30 4.94
CA HIS A 133 12.61 5.95 5.39
C HIS A 133 13.44 5.99 6.68
N PRO A 134 13.01 5.31 7.76
CA PRO A 134 13.61 5.50 9.08
C PRO A 134 15.05 5.02 9.20
N GLU A 135 15.47 4.06 8.35
CA GLU A 135 16.83 3.50 8.39
C GLU A 135 17.78 4.07 7.32
N THR A 136 17.33 4.23 6.07
CA THR A 136 18.16 4.73 4.97
C THR A 136 18.14 6.26 4.82
N GLY A 137 17.14 6.93 5.38
CA GLY A 137 16.93 8.38 5.20
C GLY A 137 16.40 8.77 3.81
N GLU A 138 16.12 7.81 2.93
CA GLU A 138 15.57 8.07 1.60
C GLU A 138 14.17 8.67 1.68
N LYS A 139 13.86 9.52 0.70
CA LYS A 139 12.52 10.08 0.52
C LYS A 139 11.69 9.14 -0.35
N ILE A 140 10.51 8.77 0.13
CA ILE A 140 9.61 7.80 -0.48
C ILE A 140 8.31 8.52 -0.87
N LEU A 141 7.86 8.29 -2.12
CA LEU A 141 6.52 8.71 -2.54
C LEU A 141 5.48 7.76 -1.93
N PHE A 142 4.78 8.21 -0.88
CA PHE A 142 3.97 7.36 -0.02
C PHE A 142 2.46 7.55 -0.27
N VAL A 143 2.06 7.40 -1.54
CA VAL A 143 0.65 7.39 -1.97
C VAL A 143 0.41 6.21 -2.89
N ASN A 144 -0.76 5.58 -2.79
CA ASN A 144 -1.08 4.36 -3.53
C ASN A 144 -2.60 4.18 -3.70
N ALA A 145 -3.05 3.00 -4.12
CA ALA A 145 -4.47 2.70 -4.36
C ALA A 145 -5.40 2.89 -3.13
N PHE A 146 -4.87 2.90 -1.90
CA PHE A 146 -5.66 3.21 -0.70
C PHE A 146 -5.81 4.72 -0.46
N THR A 147 -4.97 5.55 -1.06
CA THR A 147 -4.98 7.01 -0.86
C THR A 147 -6.19 7.64 -1.54
N THR A 148 -6.96 8.42 -0.79
CA THR A 148 -8.23 9.02 -1.25
C THR A 148 -8.09 10.48 -1.66
N HIS A 149 -7.45 11.30 -0.83
CA HIS A 149 -7.28 12.74 -1.05
C HIS A 149 -6.17 13.31 -0.15
N PHE A 150 -5.64 14.47 -0.54
CA PHE A 150 -4.82 15.29 0.32
C PHE A 150 -5.68 16.02 1.36
N THR A 151 -5.22 16.14 2.59
CA THR A 151 -5.97 16.81 3.66
C THR A 151 -5.58 18.28 3.85
N ASP A 152 -4.44 18.68 3.30
CA ASP A 152 -3.82 20.00 3.50
C ASP A 152 -3.43 20.68 2.16
N TYR A 153 -3.92 20.19 1.02
CA TYR A 153 -3.62 20.78 -0.29
C TYR A 153 -4.26 22.17 -0.50
N HIS A 154 -5.39 22.48 0.15
CA HIS A 154 -6.15 23.71 -0.07
C HIS A 154 -5.52 24.94 0.62
N THR A 155 -4.38 25.40 0.12
CA THR A 155 -3.67 26.59 0.61
C THR A 155 -3.73 27.75 -0.40
N PRO A 156 -3.46 29.01 0.01
CA PRO A 156 -3.33 30.13 -0.93
C PRO A 156 -2.24 29.93 -2.00
N ASP A 157 -1.19 29.17 -1.69
CA ASP A 157 -0.08 28.89 -2.60
C ASP A 157 -0.49 27.91 -3.71
N ASN A 158 -1.38 26.96 -3.40
CA ASN A 158 -1.84 25.93 -4.32
C ASN A 158 -3.16 26.31 -5.04
N VAL A 159 -3.99 27.17 -4.44
CA VAL A 159 -5.38 27.39 -4.87
C VAL A 159 -5.68 28.87 -5.07
N ARG A 160 -5.78 29.30 -6.33
CA ARG A 160 -6.22 30.67 -6.69
C ARG A 160 -7.72 30.72 -6.93
N TYR A 161 -8.26 29.64 -7.51
CA TYR A 161 -9.69 29.44 -7.79
C TYR A 161 -10.11 28.03 -7.40
N GLY A 162 -11.41 27.80 -7.20
CA GLY A 162 -11.92 26.50 -6.77
C GLY A 162 -11.49 25.31 -7.65
N GLN A 163 -11.29 25.52 -8.95
CA GLN A 163 -10.81 24.47 -9.88
C GLN A 163 -9.37 24.02 -9.62
N ASP A 164 -8.53 24.89 -9.04
CA ASP A 164 -7.15 24.55 -8.65
C ASP A 164 -7.16 23.56 -7.46
N TYR A 165 -8.19 23.59 -6.60
CA TYR A 165 -8.44 22.60 -5.56
C TYR A 165 -9.13 21.35 -6.11
N ALA A 166 -10.31 21.52 -6.71
CA ALA A 166 -11.13 20.43 -7.24
C ALA A 166 -11.48 20.71 -8.72
N PRO A 167 -10.85 20.02 -9.68
CA PRO A 167 -10.19 18.72 -9.55
C PRO A 167 -8.66 18.74 -9.33
N GLY A 168 -8.01 19.90 -9.22
CA GLY A 168 -6.54 20.00 -9.25
C GLY A 168 -5.79 19.10 -8.25
N GLY A 169 -6.20 19.05 -6.98
CA GLY A 169 -5.60 18.18 -5.98
C GLY A 169 -5.75 16.69 -6.30
N ALA A 170 -6.93 16.28 -6.80
CA ALA A 170 -7.17 14.90 -7.23
C ALA A 170 -6.33 14.53 -8.46
N ASN A 171 -6.17 15.45 -9.42
CA ASN A 171 -5.34 15.23 -10.59
C ASN A 171 -3.85 15.04 -10.21
N LEU A 172 -3.35 15.83 -9.26
CA LEU A 172 -2.00 15.64 -8.72
C LEU A 172 -1.87 14.27 -8.03
N LEU A 173 -2.84 13.89 -7.19
CA LEU A 173 -2.82 12.58 -6.53
C LEU A 173 -2.79 11.42 -7.55
N HIS A 174 -3.62 11.48 -8.60
CA HIS A 174 -3.61 10.47 -9.66
C HIS A 174 -2.27 10.40 -10.38
N TYR A 175 -1.63 11.55 -10.67
CA TYR A 175 -0.30 11.58 -11.26
C TYR A 175 0.74 10.89 -10.36
N LEU A 176 0.69 11.13 -9.05
CA LEU A 176 1.64 10.55 -8.09
C LEU A 176 1.42 9.03 -7.92
N ILE A 177 0.18 8.57 -7.73
CA ILE A 177 -0.13 7.13 -7.63
C ILE A 177 0.29 6.41 -8.93
N GLY A 178 0.07 7.05 -10.08
CA GLY A 178 0.43 6.49 -11.39
C GLY A 178 1.94 6.28 -11.58
N ARG A 179 2.81 6.85 -10.73
CA ARG A 179 4.26 6.63 -10.83
C ARG A 179 4.64 5.17 -10.62
N ALA A 180 3.94 4.43 -9.77
CA ALA A 180 4.19 3.01 -9.53
C ALA A 180 4.00 2.16 -10.81
N ALA A 181 3.19 2.64 -11.77
CA ALA A 181 2.93 1.94 -13.04
C ALA A 181 4.05 2.10 -14.09
N ILE A 182 5.11 2.85 -13.80
CA ILE A 182 6.25 3.04 -14.71
C ILE A 182 7.16 1.80 -14.65
N PRO A 183 7.35 1.06 -15.76
CA PRO A 183 8.08 -0.21 -15.77
C PRO A 183 9.52 -0.11 -15.26
N GLU A 184 10.19 1.03 -15.45
CA GLU A 184 11.57 1.26 -14.99
C GLU A 184 11.71 1.21 -13.45
N TYR A 185 10.60 1.32 -12.71
CA TYR A 185 10.60 1.19 -11.25
C TYR A 185 10.26 -0.23 -10.79
N GLN A 186 9.88 -1.11 -11.71
CA GLN A 186 9.24 -2.38 -11.38
C GLN A 186 10.20 -3.56 -11.49
N VAL A 187 9.94 -4.56 -10.65
CA VAL A 187 10.39 -5.94 -10.85
C VAL A 187 9.17 -6.85 -10.91
N ARG A 188 9.23 -7.87 -11.76
CA ARG A 188 8.21 -8.92 -11.84
C ARG A 188 8.84 -10.26 -11.49
N TRP A 189 8.25 -10.94 -10.52
CA TRP A 189 8.72 -12.21 -9.99
C TRP A 189 7.72 -13.32 -10.29
N ARG A 190 8.22 -14.41 -10.87
CA ARG A 190 7.47 -15.63 -11.06
C ARG A 190 7.80 -16.60 -9.94
N TRP A 191 6.78 -17.12 -9.29
CA TRP A 191 6.93 -18.04 -8.17
C TRP A 191 7.29 -19.45 -8.61
N GLU A 192 8.04 -20.14 -7.76
CA GLU A 192 8.33 -21.58 -7.83
C GLU A 192 8.13 -22.19 -6.45
N PRO A 193 7.81 -23.50 -6.33
CA PRO A 193 7.64 -24.17 -5.04
C PRO A 193 8.78 -23.87 -4.06
N ASN A 194 8.42 -23.41 -2.85
CA ASN A 194 9.33 -22.96 -1.79
C ASN A 194 10.11 -21.67 -2.04
N SER A 195 9.82 -20.92 -3.12
CA SER A 195 10.30 -19.55 -3.27
C SER A 195 9.88 -18.70 -2.07
N VAL A 196 10.76 -17.81 -1.64
CA VAL A 196 10.50 -16.86 -0.55
C VAL A 196 10.82 -15.45 -1.04
N ALA A 197 9.83 -14.55 -0.94
CA ALA A 197 10.06 -13.12 -1.11
C ALA A 197 10.06 -12.43 0.24
N ILE A 198 10.97 -11.47 0.38
CA ILE A 198 11.04 -10.56 1.51
C ILE A 198 11.08 -9.16 0.93
N TRP A 199 10.17 -8.30 1.36
CA TRP A 199 10.16 -6.92 0.91
C TRP A 199 10.03 -5.96 2.08
N ASP A 200 10.59 -4.77 1.90
CA ASP A 200 10.43 -3.64 2.80
C ASP A 200 9.20 -2.85 2.36
N ASN A 201 8.10 -3.03 3.07
CA ASN A 201 6.82 -2.39 2.75
C ASN A 201 6.89 -0.86 2.89
N ARG A 202 7.94 -0.30 3.51
CA ARG A 202 8.07 1.14 3.70
C ARG A 202 8.54 1.87 2.44
N CYS A 203 9.04 1.16 1.43
CA CYS A 203 9.63 1.76 0.22
C CYS A 203 9.19 1.15 -1.12
N VAL A 204 8.33 0.12 -1.10
CA VAL A 204 7.83 -0.56 -2.31
C VAL A 204 6.32 -0.46 -2.52
#